data_AF-A0A958X8I1-F1
#
_entry.id   AF-A0A958X8I1-F1
#
_cell.length_a   1.000
_cell.length_b   1.000
_cell.length_c   1.000
_cell.angle_alpha   90.00
_cell.angle_beta   90.00
_cell.angle_gamma   90.00
#
_symmetry.space_group_name_H-M   'P 1'
#
loop_
_entity.id
_entity.type
_entity.pdbx_description
1 polymer ?
#
loop_
_entity_poly.entity_id
_entity_poly.type
_entity_poly.pdbx_seq_one_letter_code
_entity_poly.pdbx_strand_id
1 'polypeptide(L)'
;MSSKDALTWLENNLNNFPDRASGEELYRFFNRIVKPIINSEDTSDKDDLVNGLRYWLEKRTESRSMLAVDIIHNHKLTELESEVEALLQDVLNGVAFAPHYEKPIRKALHAIKKE
;
A
#
# COMPACT_ATOMS: atom_id res chain seq x y z
N MET A 1 2.84 13.17 -12.33
CA MET A 1 3.82 12.07 -12.41
C MET A 1 3.35 11.16 -13.55
N SER A 2 3.98 10.03 -13.85
CA SER A 2 3.33 8.94 -14.61
C SER A 2 3.23 7.71 -13.70
N SER A 3 2.29 6.80 -13.93
CA SER A 3 2.13 5.60 -13.10
C SER A 3 3.39 4.73 -13.05
N LYS A 4 4.18 4.72 -14.14
CA LYS A 4 5.51 4.08 -14.17
C LYS A 4 6.53 4.83 -13.31
N ASP A 5 6.45 6.15 -13.27
CA ASP A 5 7.32 6.99 -12.46
C ASP A 5 6.96 6.87 -10.97
N ALA A 6 5.68 6.73 -10.63
CA ALA A 6 5.22 6.50 -9.25
C ALA A 6 5.68 5.14 -8.73
N LEU A 7 5.54 4.08 -9.51
CA LEU A 7 6.06 2.76 -9.14
C LEU A 7 7.59 2.79 -9.01
N THR A 8 8.28 3.41 -9.96
CA THR A 8 9.76 3.56 -9.89
C THR A 8 10.18 4.35 -8.66
N TRP A 9 9.44 5.41 -8.34
CA TRP A 9 9.67 6.21 -7.14
C TRP A 9 9.44 5.40 -5.86
N LEU A 10 8.35 4.63 -5.76
CA LEU A 10 8.07 3.74 -4.64
C LEU A 10 9.17 2.69 -4.45
N GLU A 11 9.59 2.02 -5.52
CA GLU A 11 10.67 1.03 -5.52
C GLU A 11 12.02 1.65 -5.13
N ASN A 12 12.35 2.83 -5.66
CA ASN A 12 13.57 3.53 -5.31
C ASN A 12 13.58 3.91 -3.82
N ASN A 13 12.46 4.40 -3.28
CA ASN A 13 12.37 4.72 -1.85
C ASN A 13 12.49 3.47 -0.97
N LEU A 14 11.96 2.34 -1.40
CA LEU A 14 12.06 1.07 -0.67
C LEU A 14 13.50 0.52 -0.70
N ASN A 15 14.13 0.49 -1.88
CA ASN A 15 15.47 -0.07 -2.07
C ASN A 15 16.59 0.80 -1.45
N ASN A 16 16.36 2.10 -1.30
CA ASN A 16 17.30 3.00 -0.63
C ASN A 16 16.99 3.19 0.86
N PHE A 17 15.98 2.51 1.40
CA PHE A 17 15.67 2.60 2.82
C PHE A 17 16.75 1.86 3.63
N PRO A 18 17.26 2.43 4.75
CA PRO A 18 18.38 1.82 5.47
C PRO A 18 18.03 0.44 6.03
N ASP A 19 18.84 -0.59 5.72
CA ASP A 19 18.64 -1.96 6.21
C ASP A 19 18.61 -2.10 7.73
N ARG A 20 19.29 -1.16 8.42
CA ARG A 20 19.35 -1.10 9.89
C ARG A 20 18.10 -0.50 10.54
N ALA A 21 17.20 0.09 9.75
CA ALA A 21 15.98 0.68 10.25
C ALA A 21 14.90 -0.39 10.44
N SER A 22 14.07 -0.19 11.45
CA SER A 22 12.97 -1.10 11.77
C SER A 22 11.86 -1.02 10.72
N GLY A 23 11.04 -2.08 10.65
CA GLY A 23 9.83 -2.07 9.81
C GLY A 23 8.87 -0.92 10.16
N GLU A 24 8.78 -0.54 11.43
CA GLU A 24 7.94 0.60 11.85
C GLU A 24 8.45 1.93 11.28
N GLU A 25 9.77 2.13 11.23
CA GLU A 25 10.36 3.31 10.59
C GLU A 25 10.07 3.35 9.09
N LEU A 26 10.08 2.19 8.42
CA LEU A 26 9.70 2.07 7.01
C LEU A 26 8.25 2.51 6.78
N TYR A 27 7.30 1.99 7.56
CA TYR A 27 5.89 2.40 7.47
C TYR A 27 5.72 3.90 7.70
N ARG A 28 6.31 4.44 8.78
CA ARG A 28 6.23 5.88 9.07
C ARG A 28 6.83 6.73 7.94
N PHE A 29 7.95 6.31 7.38
CA PHE A 29 8.60 6.99 6.27
C PHE A 29 7.69 7.04 5.05
N PHE A 30 7.13 5.90 4.63
CA PHE A 30 6.23 5.82 3.47
C PHE A 30 4.98 6.67 3.66
N ASN A 31 4.32 6.59 4.82
CA ASN A 31 3.15 7.43 5.12
C ASN A 31 3.47 8.93 5.07
N ARG A 32 4.69 9.32 5.42
CA ARG A 32 5.12 10.72 5.35
C ARG A 32 5.35 11.18 3.91
N ILE A 33 5.96 10.37 3.05
CA ILE A 33 6.30 10.76 1.67
C ILE A 33 5.11 10.67 0.71
N VAL A 34 4.12 9.82 0.99
CA VAL A 34 2.91 9.71 0.15
C VAL A 34 1.86 10.78 0.48
N LYS A 35 1.86 11.30 1.71
CA LYS A 35 0.87 12.29 2.18
C LYS A 35 0.78 13.55 1.29
N PRO A 36 1.89 14.16 0.83
CA PRO A 36 1.82 15.32 -0.07
C PRO A 36 1.21 14.98 -1.44
N ILE A 37 1.45 13.76 -1.93
CA ILE A 37 0.93 13.27 -3.22
C ILE A 37 -0.59 13.11 -3.12
N ILE A 38 -1.06 12.51 -2.02
CA ILE A 38 -2.49 12.25 -1.78
C ILE A 38 -3.27 13.56 -1.57
N ASN A 39 -2.67 14.55 -0.93
CA ASN A 39 -3.27 15.86 -0.69
C ASN A 39 -3.01 16.88 -1.82
N SER A 40 -2.38 16.46 -2.92
CA SER A 40 -2.15 17.33 -4.07
C SER A 40 -3.49 17.73 -4.69
N GLU A 41 -3.59 18.96 -5.20
CA GLU A 41 -4.73 19.40 -6.01
C GLU A 41 -4.74 18.70 -7.39
N ASP A 42 -3.59 18.19 -7.84
CA ASP A 42 -3.45 17.41 -9.06
C ASP A 42 -3.81 15.94 -8.80
N THR A 43 -4.95 15.51 -9.33
CA THR A 43 -5.43 14.12 -9.19
C THR A 43 -4.56 13.12 -9.95
N SER A 44 -3.79 13.54 -10.96
CA SER A 44 -2.93 12.64 -11.73
C SER A 44 -1.86 11.99 -10.85
N ASP A 45 -1.29 12.75 -9.91
CA ASP A 45 -0.26 12.25 -9.00
C ASP A 45 -0.82 11.19 -8.04
N LYS A 46 -2.04 11.42 -7.56
CA LYS A 46 -2.77 10.47 -6.73
C LYS A 46 -3.10 9.19 -7.51
N ASP A 47 -3.61 9.32 -8.73
CA ASP A 47 -3.96 8.18 -9.59
C ASP A 47 -2.73 7.31 -9.90
N ASP A 48 -1.59 7.96 -10.18
CA ASP A 48 -0.33 7.25 -10.42
C ASP A 48 0.17 6.50 -9.19
N LEU A 49 0.06 7.10 -8.00
CA LEU A 49 0.36 6.44 -6.74
C LEU A 49 -0.56 5.24 -6.51
N VAL A 50 -1.86 5.41 -6.71
CA VAL A 50 -2.86 4.33 -6.60
C VAL A 50 -2.50 3.18 -7.55
N ASN A 51 -2.12 3.48 -8.79
CA ASN A 51 -1.69 2.46 -9.75
C ASN A 51 -0.40 1.73 -9.30
N GLY A 52 0.55 2.44 -8.70
CA GLY A 52 1.75 1.82 -8.11
C GLY A 52 1.42 0.90 -6.93
N LEU A 53 0.53 1.31 -6.04
CA LEU A 53 0.08 0.50 -4.91
C LEU A 53 -0.74 -0.72 -5.36
N ARG A 54 -1.59 -0.56 -6.39
CA ARG A 54 -2.30 -1.67 -7.04
C ARG A 54 -1.32 -2.73 -7.52
N TYR A 55 -0.28 -2.32 -8.22
CA TYR A 55 0.76 -3.23 -8.70
C TYR A 55 1.45 -3.98 -7.55
N TRP A 56 1.75 -3.30 -6.43
CA TRP A 56 2.31 -3.94 -5.23
C TRP A 56 1.39 -4.99 -4.59
N LEU A 57 0.08 -4.75 -4.61
CA LEU A 57 -0.90 -5.73 -4.15
C LEU A 57 -0.95 -6.94 -5.11
N GLU A 58 -1.02 -6.71 -6.42
CA GLU A 58 -1.09 -7.78 -7.44
C GLU A 58 0.13 -8.71 -7.43
N LYS A 59 1.32 -8.20 -7.12
CA LYS A 59 2.54 -9.03 -7.06
C LYS A 59 2.60 -9.98 -5.87
N ARG A 60 1.71 -9.84 -4.88
CA ARG A 60 1.64 -10.71 -3.70
C ARG A 60 3.00 -10.93 -3.04
N THR A 61 3.81 -9.87 -2.95
CA THR A 61 5.07 -9.90 -2.20
C THR A 61 4.83 -9.30 -0.82
N GLU A 62 5.09 -10.07 0.22
CA GLU A 62 4.72 -9.75 1.60
C GLU A 62 5.09 -8.31 2.02
N SER A 63 6.34 -7.91 1.84
CA SER A 63 6.81 -6.56 2.21
C SER A 63 6.08 -5.43 1.49
N ARG A 64 5.95 -5.54 0.15
CA ARG A 64 5.28 -4.52 -0.68
C ARG A 64 3.77 -4.49 -0.44
N SER A 65 3.14 -5.65 -0.35
CA SER A 65 1.70 -5.75 -0.11
C SER A 65 1.34 -5.24 1.29
N MET A 66 2.13 -5.51 2.33
CA MET A 66 1.86 -4.99 3.68
C MET A 66 2.12 -3.50 3.78
N LEU A 67 3.14 -2.98 3.10
CA LEU A 67 3.38 -1.54 2.98
C LEU A 67 2.22 -0.84 2.26
N ALA A 68 1.71 -1.43 1.17
CA ALA A 68 0.53 -0.91 0.49
C ALA A 68 -0.71 -0.91 1.39
N VAL A 69 -0.97 -2.02 2.11
CA VAL A 69 -2.09 -2.14 3.06
C VAL A 69 -2.02 -1.07 4.16
N ASP A 70 -0.83 -0.80 4.70
CA ASP A 70 -0.64 0.24 5.72
C ASP A 70 -0.91 1.66 5.16
N ILE A 71 -0.39 1.97 3.97
CA ILE A 71 -0.66 3.24 3.29
C ILE A 71 -2.17 3.41 3.03
N ILE A 72 -2.83 2.38 2.51
CA ILE A 72 -4.27 2.39 2.23
C ILE A 72 -5.07 2.64 3.51
N HIS A 73 -4.72 1.98 4.60
CA HIS A 73 -5.35 2.16 5.90
C HIS A 73 -5.23 3.61 6.41
N ASN A 74 -4.01 4.17 6.38
CA ASN A 74 -3.75 5.49 6.97
C ASN A 74 -4.28 6.66 6.14
N HIS A 75 -4.38 6.49 4.82
CA HIS A 75 -4.86 7.54 3.91
C HIS A 75 -6.24 7.29 3.32
N LYS A 76 -6.91 6.20 3.72
CA LYS A 76 -8.25 5.83 3.29
C LYS A 76 -8.43 5.79 1.77
N LEU A 77 -7.52 5.12 1.07
CA LEU A 77 -7.55 4.99 -0.39
C LEU A 77 -8.65 3.98 -0.80
N THR A 78 -9.86 4.49 -1.05
CA THR A 78 -11.04 3.68 -1.42
C THR A 78 -10.90 3.06 -2.80
N GLU A 79 -10.06 3.64 -3.67
CA GLU A 79 -9.81 3.17 -5.04
C GLU A 79 -9.14 1.78 -5.11
N LEU A 80 -8.63 1.28 -3.98
CA LEU A 80 -7.94 0.00 -3.85
C LEU A 80 -8.76 -1.05 -3.08
N GLU A 81 -10.04 -0.78 -2.81
CA GLU A 81 -10.91 -1.68 -2.05
C GLU A 81 -10.93 -3.10 -2.62
N SER A 82 -11.15 -3.21 -3.94
CA SER A 82 -11.26 -4.50 -4.61
C SER A 82 -9.98 -5.33 -4.51
N GLU A 83 -8.81 -4.70 -4.60
CA GLU A 83 -7.53 -5.38 -4.55
C GLU A 83 -7.14 -5.79 -3.14
N VAL A 84 -7.51 -4.99 -2.13
CA VAL A 84 -7.33 -5.36 -0.72
C VAL A 84 -8.28 -6.49 -0.33
N GLU A 85 -9.52 -6.50 -0.84
CA GLU A 85 -10.44 -7.63 -0.65
C GLU A 85 -9.92 -8.91 -1.29
N ALA A 86 -9.43 -8.83 -2.54
CA ALA A 86 -8.82 -9.96 -3.22
C ALA A 86 -7.62 -10.50 -2.42
N LEU A 87 -6.78 -9.61 -1.90
CA LEU A 87 -5.65 -10.00 -1.06
C LEU A 87 -6.11 -10.69 0.24
N LEU A 88 -7.17 -10.19 0.89
CA LEU A 88 -7.74 -10.82 2.07
C LEU A 88 -8.22 -12.25 1.76
N GLN A 89 -8.94 -12.44 0.65
CA GLN A 89 -9.40 -13.77 0.25
C GLN A 89 -8.23 -14.71 0.00
N ASP A 90 -7.17 -14.24 -0.65
CA ASP A 90 -5.97 -15.05 -0.88
C ASP A 90 -5.28 -15.45 0.44
N VAL A 91 -5.25 -14.57 1.45
CA VAL A 91 -4.70 -14.91 2.78
C VAL A 91 -5.60 -15.91 3.52
N LEU A 92 -6.93 -15.73 3.47
CA LEU A 92 -7.88 -16.64 4.11
C LEU A 92 -7.84 -18.05 3.50
N ASN A 93 -7.62 -18.13 2.19
CA ASN A 93 -7.48 -19.40 1.47
C ASN A 93 -6.07 -20.01 1.56
N GLY A 94 -5.12 -19.35 2.24
CA GLY A 94 -3.75 -19.82 2.38
C GLY A 94 -2.91 -19.74 1.10
N VAL A 95 -3.28 -18.87 0.16
CA VAL A 95 -2.65 -18.72 -1.16
C VAL A 95 -1.55 -17.65 -1.17
N ALA A 96 -1.76 -16.52 -0.50
CA ALA A 96 -0.81 -15.38 -0.54
C ALA A 96 0.17 -15.37 0.65
N PHE A 97 -0.35 -15.16 1.87
CA PHE A 97 0.47 -14.94 3.07
C PHE A 97 -0.05 -15.74 4.26
N ALA A 98 0.75 -15.76 5.34
CA ALA A 98 0.37 -16.41 6.58
C ALA A 98 -0.90 -15.78 7.21
N PRO A 99 -1.75 -16.57 7.88
CA PRO A 99 -3.05 -16.10 8.39
C PRO A 99 -3.00 -14.90 9.34
N HIS A 100 -1.88 -14.65 10.02
CA HIS A 100 -1.76 -13.51 10.93
C HIS A 100 -1.84 -12.15 10.20
N TYR A 101 -1.59 -12.11 8.89
CA TYR A 101 -1.79 -10.93 8.05
C TYR A 101 -3.26 -10.59 7.76
N GLU A 102 -4.19 -11.49 8.07
CA GLU A 102 -5.62 -11.22 7.97
C GLU A 102 -6.03 -9.97 8.77
N LYS A 103 -5.52 -9.84 9.99
CA LYS A 103 -5.88 -8.75 10.91
C LYS A 103 -5.54 -7.36 10.36
N PRO A 104 -4.31 -7.06 9.90
CA PRO A 104 -4.01 -5.75 9.30
C PRO A 104 -4.80 -5.50 8.01
N ILE A 105 -4.98 -6.50 7.15
CA ILE A 105 -5.74 -6.34 5.89
C ILE A 105 -7.21 -6.00 6.19
N ARG A 106 -7.85 -6.69 7.13
CA ARG A 106 -9.23 -6.37 7.56
C ARG A 106 -9.36 -4.97 8.15
N LYS A 107 -8.36 -4.51 8.91
CA LYS A 107 -8.35 -3.14 9.45
C LYS A 107 -8.32 -2.11 8.33
N ALA A 108 -7.48 -2.33 7.30
CA ALA A 108 -7.44 -1.46 6.13
C ALA A 108 -8.80 -1.42 5.41
N LEU A 109 -9.41 -2.58 5.14
CA LEU A 109 -10.75 -2.66 4.53
C LEU A 109 -11.82 -1.94 5.35
N HIS A 110 -11.81 -2.10 6.68
CA HIS A 110 -12.77 -1.40 7.53
C HIS A 110 -12.58 0.12 7.50
N ALA A 111 -11.33 0.60 7.39
CA ALA A 111 -11.04 2.03 7.34
C ALA A 111 -11.52 2.69 6.05
N ILE A 112 -11.48 1.97 4.92
CA ILE A 112 -11.92 2.50 3.61
C ILE A 112 -13.43 2.34 3.38
N LYS A 113 -14.08 1.29 3.92
CA LYS A 113 -15.54 1.07 3.79
C LYS A 113 -16.40 1.97 4.69
N LYS A 114 -15.81 2.64 5.68
CA LYS A 114 -16.51 3.58 6.54
C LYS A 114 -16.64 4.93 5.83
N GLU A 115 -17.68 5.06 5.01
CA GLU A 115 -18.28 6.33 4.59
C GLU A 115 -19.59 6.58 5.35
#